data_AF-A0AAV8ZNT3-F1
#
_entry.id   AF-A0AAV8ZNT3-F1
#
_cell.length_a   1.000
_cell.length_b   1.000
_cell.length_c   1.000
_cell.angle_alpha   90.00
_cell.angle_beta   90.00
_cell.angle_gamma   90.00
#
_symmetry.space_group_name_H-M   'P 1'
#
loop_
_entity.id
_entity.type
_entity.pdbx_description
1 polymer ?
#
loop_
_entity_poly.entity_id
_entity_poly.type
_entity_poly.pdbx_seq_one_letter_code
_entity_poly.pdbx_strand_id
1 'polypeptide(L)' 'MYILPEIVIAIGEYMERKTKDLVKNHNVKVKIIRMPHPSPRAKNNQNWPAKAETFLQDSNLLQYFTK' A
#
# COMPACT_ATOMS: atom_id res chain seq x y z
N MET A 1 15.11 5.78 15.77
CA MET A 1 14.58 4.40 15.79
C MET A 1 14.11 4.08 14.38
N TYR A 2 14.70 3.08 13.73
CA TYR A 2 14.26 2.64 12.40
C TYR A 2 13.18 1.57 12.59
N ILE A 3 12.13 1.63 11.77
CA ILE A 3 11.11 0.57 11.72
C ILE A 3 11.53 -0.47 10.69
N LEU A 4 11.31 -1.75 11.01
CA LEU A 4 11.49 -2.88 10.09
C LEU A 4 10.10 -3.47 9.80
N PRO A 5 9.34 -2.90 8.85
CA PRO A 5 7.99 -3.36 8.57
C PRO A 5 8.01 -4.71 7.87
N GLU A 6 7.07 -5.58 8.22
CA GLU A 6 6.80 -6.82 7.49
C GLU A 6 6.05 -6.55 6.18
N ILE A 7 5.20 -5.51 6.18
CA ILE A 7 4.35 -5.11 5.06
C ILE A 7 4.50 -3.61 4.81
N VAL A 8 4.74 -3.24 3.55
CA VAL A 8 4.71 -1.86 3.06
C VAL A 8 3.54 -1.70 2.09
N ILE A 9 2.64 -0.76 2.41
CA ILE A 9 1.50 -0.41 1.55
C ILE A 9 1.93 0.78 0.68
N ALA A 10 2.09 0.55 -0.61
CA ALA A 10 2.37 1.60 -1.58
C ALA A 10 1.06 2.25 -2.06
N ILE A 11 0.98 3.57 -1.95
CA ILE A 11 -0.20 4.34 -2.37
C ILE A 11 -0.04 4.77 -3.83
N GLY A 12 -0.75 4.09 -4.73
CA GLY A 12 -0.67 4.32 -6.16
C GLY A 12 0.50 3.61 -6.85
N GLU A 13 0.43 3.58 -8.18
CA GLU A 13 1.36 2.83 -9.04
C GLU A 13 2.79 3.37 -9.00
N TYR A 14 2.93 4.70 -8.98
CA TYR A 14 4.26 5.33 -8.91
C TYR A 14 5.04 4.86 -7.69
N MET A 15 4.40 4.88 -6.52
CA MET A 15 5.04 4.44 -5.28
C MET A 15 5.27 2.94 -5.26
N GLU A 16 4.37 2.13 -5.81
CA GLU A 16 4.59 0.68 -5.92
C GLU A 16 5.89 0.37 -6.69
N ARG A 17 6.07 1.01 -7.85
CA ARG A 17 7.27 0.83 -8.68
C ARG A 17 8.53 1.26 -7.95
N LYS A 18 8.53 2.48 -7.40
CA LYS A 18 9.69 3.03 -6.68
C LYS A 18 10.09 2.18 -5.47
N THR A 19 9.12 1.72 -4.69
CA THR A 19 9.39 0.87 -3.52
C THR A 19 9.91 -0.50 -3.94
N LYS A 20 9.35 -1.13 -4.98
CA LYS A 20 9.87 -2.40 -5.52
C LYS A 20 11.30 -2.26 -6.03
N ASP A 21 11.62 -1.19 -6.74
CA ASP A 21 12.97 -0.91 -7.21
C ASP A 21 13.95 -0.76 -6.04
N LEU A 22 13.57 0.01 -5.01
CA LEU A 22 14.42 0.23 -3.84
C LEU A 22 14.66 -1.06 -3.05
N VAL A 23 13.60 -1.83 -2.80
CA VAL A 23 13.67 -3.11 -2.06
C VAL A 23 14.52 -4.13 -2.82
N LYS A 24 14.39 -4.19 -4.14
CA LYS A 24 15.23 -5.03 -5.00
C LYS A 24 16.71 -4.62 -4.93
N ASN A 25 16.99 -3.32 -5.06
CA ASN A 25 18.37 -2.80 -5.10
C ASN A 25 19.10 -2.97 -3.76
N HIS A 26 18.37 -3.01 -2.65
CA HIS A 26 18.95 -3.16 -1.30
C HIS A 26 18.76 -4.56 -0.71
N ASN A 27 18.25 -5.51 -1.51
CA ASN A 27 17.99 -6.90 -1.12
C ASN A 27 17.19 -7.03 0.19
N VAL A 28 16.24 -6.12 0.41
CA VAL A 28 15.38 -6.11 1.61
C VAL A 28 14.25 -7.12 1.41
N LYS A 29 13.97 -7.93 2.42
CA LYS A 29 12.82 -8.86 2.40
C LYS A 29 11.64 -8.20 3.08
N VAL A 30 10.74 -7.59 2.30
CA VAL A 30 9.50 -6.98 2.78
C VAL A 30 8.38 -7.20 1.77
N LYS A 31 7.15 -7.43 2.26
CA LYS A 31 5.98 -7.59 1.40
C LYS A 31 5.50 -6.20 0.95
N ILE A 32 5.51 -5.95 -0.36
CA ILE A 32 4.97 -4.72 -0.93
C ILE A 32 3.60 -5.02 -1.56
N ILE A 33 2.58 -4.29 -1.12
CA ILE A 33 1.22 -4.35 -1.68
C ILE A 33 0.76 -2.95 -2.06
N ARG A 34 -0.06 -2.81 -3.11
CA ARG A 34 -0.49 -1.52 -3.62
C ARG A 34 -1.96 -1.24 -3.29
N MET A 35 -2.21 -0.11 -2.64
CA MET A 35 -3.55 0.47 -2.51
C MET A 35 -3.76 1.52 -3.63
N PRO A 36 -4.99 1.70 -4.16
CA PRO A 36 -5.30 2.79 -5.07
C PRO A 36 -4.94 4.16 -4.47
N HIS A 37 -4.59 5.13 -5.31
CA HIS A 37 -4.21 6.47 -4.85
C HIS A 37 -5.46 7.32 -4.51
N PRO A 38 -5.51 8.07 -3.39
CA PRO A 38 -6.69 8.81 -2.95
C PRO A 38 -7.01 10.08 -3.76
N SER A 39 -6.05 10.63 -4.51
CA SER A 39 -6.24 11.87 -5.29
C SER A 39 -7.51 11.79 -6.17
N PRO A 40 -8.34 12.85 -6.20
CA PRO A 40 -9.49 12.92 -7.11
C PRO A 40 -9.08 12.95 -8.59
N ARG A 41 -7.82 13.31 -8.87
CA ARG A 41 -7.23 13.28 -10.22
C ARG A 41 -6.86 11.87 -10.68
N ALA A 42 -6.88 10.88 -9.79
CA ALA A 42 -6.61 9.50 -10.17
C ALA A 42 -7.79 8.96 -11.00
N LYS A 43 -7.47 8.29 -12.12
CA LYS A 43 -8.47 7.74 -13.02
C LYS A 43 -9.38 6.76 -12.25
N ASN A 44 -10.70 6.89 -12.45
CA ASN A 44 -11.73 6.05 -11.82
C ASN A 44 -11.75 6.07 -10.28
N ASN A 45 -11.40 7.18 -9.64
CA ASN A 45 -11.26 7.26 -8.17
C ASN A 45 -12.42 7.95 -7.43
N GLN A 46 -13.65 7.83 -7.95
CA GLN A 46 -14.84 8.50 -7.40
C GLN A 46 -15.35 7.87 -6.09
N ASN A 47 -14.90 6.65 -5.75
CA ASN A 47 -15.28 5.94 -4.53
C ASN A 47 -14.06 5.34 -3.82
N TRP A 48 -13.02 6.17 -3.62
CA TRP A 48 -11.78 5.72 -2.99
C TRP A 48 -11.96 5.12 -1.59
N PRO A 49 -12.80 5.70 -0.68
CA PRO A 49 -12.95 5.15 0.66
C PRO A 49 -13.42 3.70 0.66
N ALA A 50 -14.44 3.36 -0.13
CA ALA A 50 -14.90 1.98 -0.25
C ALA A 50 -13.82 1.07 -0.85
N LYS A 51 -13.07 1.53 -1.86
CA LYS A 51 -11.96 0.76 -2.44
C LYS A 51 -10.83 0.52 -1.44
N ALA A 52 -10.55 1.48 -0.57
CA ALA A 52 -9.55 1.35 0.48
C ALA A 52 -10.00 0.34 1.55
N GLU A 53 -11.26 0.41 1.98
CA GLU A 53 -11.84 -0.55 2.91
C GLU A 53 -11.81 -1.98 2.35
N THR A 54 -12.29 -2.19 1.13
CA THR A 54 -12.20 -3.50 0.45
C THR A 54 -10.76 -3.98 0.35
N PHE A 55 -9.82 -3.10 -0.03
CA PHE A 55 -8.39 -3.45 -0.08
C PHE A 55 -7.85 -3.92 1.27
N LEU A 56 -8.19 -3.21 2.36
CA LEU A 56 -7.75 -3.57 3.71
C LEU A 56 -8.38 -4.88 4.16
N GLN A 57 -9.64 -5.13 3.84
CA GLN A 57 -10.33 -6.37 4.14
C GLN A 57 -9.73 -7.56 3.37
N ASP A 58 -9.61 -7.45 2.05
CA ASP A 58 -9.09 -8.50 1.17
C ASP A 58 -7.62 -8.84 1.47
N SER A 59 -6.86 -7.84 1.93
CA SER A 59 -5.46 -8.02 2.34
C SER A 59 -5.31 -8.50 3.80
N ASN A 60 -6.42 -8.71 4.52
CA ASN A 60 -6.49 -9.04 5.94
C ASN A 60 -5.72 -8.05 6.83
N LEU A 61 -5.81 -6.75 6.53
CA LEU A 61 -5.09 -5.68 7.24
C LEU A 61 -5.95 -4.94 8.25
N LEU A 62 -7.29 -5.07 8.19
CA LEU A 62 -8.20 -4.39 9.12
C LEU A 62 -7.89 -4.73 10.59
N GLN A 63 -7.36 -5.93 10.86
CA GLN A 63 -6.91 -6.35 12.21
C GLN A 63 -5.86 -5.41 12.83
N TYR A 64 -5.09 -4.67 12.03
CA TYR A 64 -4.10 -3.72 12.51
C TYR A 64 -4.69 -2.34 12.87
N PHE A 65 -5.96 -2.10 12.56
CA PHE A 65 -6.67 -0.84 12.83
C PHE A 65 -7.66 -0.95 14.00
N THR A 66 -7.97 -2.17 14.43
CA THR A 66 -8.71 -2.43 15.66
C THR A 66 -7.77 -2.33 16.86
N LYS A 67 -8.13 -1.49 17.84
CA LYS A 67 -7.43 -1.40 19.13
C LYS A 67 -7.77 -2.59 20.03
#